data_AF-A0A8J4CC49-F1
#
_entry.id   AF-A0A8J4CC49-F1
#
_cell.length_a   1.000
_cell.length_b   1.000
_cell.length_c   1.000
_cell.angle_alpha   90.00
_cell.angle_beta   90.00
_cell.angle_gamma   90.00
#
_symmetry.space_group_name_H-M   'P 1'
#
loop_
_entity.id
_entity.type
_entity.pdbx_description
1 polymer ?
#
loop_
_entity_poly.entity_id
_entity_poly.type
_entity_poly.pdbx_seq_one_letter_code
_entity_poly.pdbx_strand_id
1 'polypeptide(L)'
;AADAADAARAADEHSYYSKLDDHHAFISGRRLLQVSPQPPPPPPPPTRDCQEFAGYIAVPRADHNGDDITNSGSAVAAAKECSRLPECKGFNSNGWVKRIAVPVAPHPSSVCFYTKIPDPPSSPSPPPTSPSSPPPTQPPPSSPTRPSSPPPTQPPPSSPTRPSSPPPTQPPPSQPPPLFPSPPPPPEFACVQNTSLSGVQLAKFKLGYKNGTDANIATCRSYCVSTPGCKGFYYKSTFICYLMASVLDYKQYGTSVIACIYH
;
A
#
# COMPACT_ATOMS: atom_id res chain seq x y z
N ALA A 1 -22.74 -48.55 -48.76
CA ALA A 1 -22.57 -48.26 -47.31
C ALA A 1 -21.34 -47.39 -47.00
N ALA A 2 -20.43 -47.15 -47.95
CA ALA A 2 -19.32 -46.21 -47.76
C ALA A 2 -19.68 -44.76 -48.14
N ASP A 3 -20.66 -44.53 -49.03
CA ASP A 3 -20.99 -43.18 -49.51
C ASP A 3 -21.83 -42.30 -48.57
N ALA A 4 -22.36 -42.86 -47.48
CA ALA A 4 -23.16 -42.09 -46.51
C ALA A 4 -22.32 -41.46 -45.38
N ALA A 5 -21.07 -41.90 -45.20
CA ALA A 5 -20.20 -41.42 -44.13
C ALA A 5 -19.41 -40.15 -44.53
N ASP A 6 -19.13 -39.96 -45.81
CA ASP A 6 -18.40 -38.79 -46.31
C ASP A 6 -19.27 -37.52 -46.37
N ALA A 7 -20.57 -37.68 -46.66
CA ALA A 7 -21.52 -36.56 -46.68
C ALA A 7 -21.76 -35.94 -45.28
N ALA A 8 -21.58 -36.73 -44.21
CA ALA A 8 -21.72 -36.23 -42.84
C ALA A 8 -20.50 -35.42 -42.36
N ARG A 9 -19.32 -35.62 -42.95
CA ARG A 9 -18.09 -34.89 -42.56
C ARG A 9 -17.98 -33.51 -43.21
N ALA A 10 -18.56 -33.33 -44.41
CA ALA A 10 -18.58 -32.05 -45.10
C ALA A 10 -19.60 -31.03 -44.51
N ALA A 11 -20.63 -31.50 -43.82
CA ALA A 11 -21.63 -30.64 -43.19
C ALA A 11 -21.17 -30.00 -41.87
N ASP A 12 -20.17 -30.58 -41.21
CA ASP A 12 -19.62 -30.07 -39.93
C ASP A 12 -18.61 -28.93 -40.16
N GLU A 13 -17.82 -28.97 -41.24
CA GLU A 13 -16.87 -27.88 -41.59
C GLU A 13 -17.56 -26.59 -42.06
N HIS A 14 -18.72 -26.68 -42.72
CA HIS A 14 -19.47 -25.48 -43.17
C HIS A 14 -20.16 -24.73 -42.02
N SER A 15 -20.47 -25.43 -40.91
CA SER A 15 -21.02 -24.82 -39.69
C SER A 15 -19.96 -24.03 -38.90
N TYR A 16 -18.67 -24.39 -39.06
CA TYR A 16 -17.56 -23.72 -38.39
C TYR A 16 -17.16 -22.40 -39.08
N TYR A 17 -17.20 -22.34 -40.41
CA TYR A 17 -16.82 -21.12 -41.15
C TYR A 17 -17.92 -20.04 -41.23
N SER A 18 -19.21 -20.39 -41.21
CA SER A 18 -20.28 -19.37 -41.15
C SER A 18 -20.37 -18.60 -39.83
N LYS A 19 -19.80 -19.11 -38.73
CA LYS A 19 -19.77 -18.38 -37.43
C LYS A 19 -18.63 -17.37 -37.30
N LEU A 20 -17.65 -17.39 -38.21
CA LEU A 20 -16.54 -16.43 -38.22
C LEU A 20 -16.89 -15.13 -38.96
N ASP A 21 -17.77 -15.18 -39.97
CA ASP A 21 -18.18 -13.98 -40.71
C ASP A 21 -19.17 -13.08 -39.93
N ASP A 22 -19.99 -13.63 -39.03
CA ASP A 22 -20.87 -12.83 -38.16
C ASP A 22 -20.08 -12.01 -37.12
N HIS A 23 -18.83 -12.36 -36.82
CA HIS A 23 -17.98 -11.59 -35.91
C HIS A 23 -17.29 -10.38 -36.57
N HIS A 24 -17.20 -10.35 -37.91
CA HIS A 24 -16.64 -9.20 -38.63
C HIS A 24 -17.68 -8.13 -38.98
N ALA A 25 -18.97 -8.48 -39.05
CA ALA A 25 -20.04 -7.50 -39.25
C ALA A 25 -20.27 -6.59 -38.01
N PHE A 26 -19.83 -6.99 -36.82
CA PHE A 26 -20.02 -6.19 -35.60
C PHE A 26 -18.98 -5.06 -35.40
N ILE A 27 -17.94 -4.98 -36.24
CA ILE A 27 -16.87 -3.98 -36.08
C ILE A 27 -17.15 -2.67 -36.86
N SER A 28 -18.00 -2.67 -37.89
CA SER A 28 -18.26 -1.45 -38.70
C SER A 28 -19.51 -0.64 -38.32
N GLY A 29 -20.24 -1.02 -37.27
CA GLY A 29 -21.54 -0.45 -36.94
C GLY A 29 -21.69 0.19 -35.56
N ARG A 30 -20.60 0.57 -34.87
CA ARG A 30 -20.71 1.26 -33.57
C ARG A 30 -21.24 2.68 -33.75
N ARG A 31 -22.57 2.79 -33.75
CA ARG A 31 -23.29 3.96 -33.25
C ARG A 31 -22.65 4.32 -31.92
N LEU A 32 -22.07 5.52 -31.84
CA LEU A 32 -21.60 6.12 -30.59
C LEU A 32 -22.81 6.27 -29.67
N LEU A 33 -23.18 5.20 -28.96
CA LEU A 33 -23.94 5.33 -27.73
C LEU A 33 -23.01 6.06 -26.79
N GLN A 34 -23.29 7.34 -26.61
CA GLN A 34 -22.73 8.18 -25.57
C GLN A 34 -22.93 7.43 -24.25
N VAL A 35 -21.89 6.74 -23.80
CA VAL A 35 -21.85 6.09 -22.48
C VAL A 35 -21.88 7.25 -21.49
N SER A 36 -23.07 7.54 -20.96
CA SER A 36 -23.17 8.41 -19.79
C SER A 36 -22.19 7.89 -18.74
N PRO A 37 -21.38 8.76 -18.10
CA PRO A 37 -20.44 8.34 -17.08
C PRO A 37 -21.22 7.57 -16.01
N GLN A 38 -20.97 6.26 -15.97
CA GLN A 38 -21.58 5.39 -14.98
C GLN A 38 -21.05 5.86 -13.61
N PRO A 39 -21.92 6.11 -12.61
CA PRO A 39 -21.46 6.44 -11.28
C PRO A 39 -20.45 5.39 -10.83
N PRO A 40 -19.37 5.78 -10.12
CA PRO A 40 -18.38 4.82 -9.66
C PRO A 40 -19.08 3.68 -8.92
N PRO A 41 -18.70 2.41 -9.18
CA PRO A 41 -19.31 1.29 -8.50
C PRO A 41 -19.26 1.54 -6.99
N PRO A 42 -20.34 1.25 -6.24
CA PRO A 42 -20.32 1.39 -4.80
C PRO A 42 -19.13 0.60 -4.25
N PRO A 43 -18.44 1.11 -3.22
CA PRO A 43 -17.31 0.42 -2.62
C PRO A 43 -17.74 -1.00 -2.24
N PRO A 44 -16.89 -2.03 -2.51
CA PRO A 44 -17.23 -3.40 -2.17
C PRO A 44 -17.57 -3.48 -0.68
N PRO A 45 -18.59 -4.26 -0.28
CA PRO A 45 -18.92 -4.43 1.13
C PRO A 45 -17.68 -4.94 1.87
N PRO A 46 -17.37 -4.40 3.08
CA PRO A 46 -16.18 -4.79 3.81
C PRO A 46 -16.23 -6.31 4.05
N THR A 47 -15.29 -7.04 3.47
CA THR A 47 -15.13 -8.48 3.71
C THR A 47 -14.62 -8.67 5.13
N ARG A 48 -15.54 -8.88 6.08
CA ARG A 48 -15.35 -8.91 7.54
C ARG A 48 -14.58 -10.13 8.09
N ASP A 49 -13.45 -10.52 7.49
CA ASP A 49 -12.61 -11.57 8.08
C ASP A 49 -11.52 -11.01 9.00
N CYS A 50 -11.12 -9.74 8.82
CA CYS A 50 -10.09 -9.08 9.62
C CYS A 50 -10.50 -7.66 10.02
N GLN A 51 -10.18 -7.27 11.26
CA GLN A 51 -10.27 -5.86 11.68
C GLN A 51 -9.30 -5.03 10.85
N GLU A 52 -9.73 -3.87 10.34
CA GLU A 52 -8.85 -2.96 9.59
C GLU A 52 -8.03 -2.06 10.53
N PHE A 53 -6.77 -1.79 10.14
CA PHE A 53 -5.87 -0.87 10.83
C PHE A 53 -5.27 0.11 9.82
N ALA A 54 -5.36 1.41 10.10
CA ALA A 54 -4.78 2.45 9.24
C ALA A 54 -3.27 2.24 9.09
N GLY A 55 -2.78 2.26 7.84
CA GLY A 55 -1.38 1.99 7.53
C GLY A 55 -1.02 0.50 7.40
N TYR A 56 -2.01 -0.41 7.39
CA TYR A 56 -1.78 -1.85 7.28
C TYR A 56 -2.68 -2.50 6.23
N ILE A 57 -2.16 -3.53 5.56
CA ILE A 57 -2.91 -4.44 4.69
C ILE A 57 -3.16 -5.74 5.45
N ALA A 58 -4.44 -6.10 5.61
CA ALA A 58 -4.84 -7.31 6.30
C ALA A 58 -4.91 -8.52 5.33
N VAL A 59 -4.39 -9.66 5.78
CA VAL A 59 -4.44 -10.94 5.07
C VAL A 59 -5.08 -11.97 6.00
N PRO A 60 -6.29 -12.46 5.69
CA PRO A 60 -6.96 -13.45 6.52
C PRO A 60 -6.25 -14.82 6.44
N ARG A 61 -6.29 -15.57 7.55
CA ARG A 61 -5.75 -16.93 7.67
C ARG A 61 -4.27 -17.00 7.28
N ALA A 62 -3.50 -16.02 7.74
CA ALA A 62 -2.09 -15.90 7.47
C ALA A 62 -1.33 -15.58 8.75
N ASP A 63 -0.09 -16.05 8.84
CA ASP A 63 0.87 -15.68 9.89
C ASP A 63 2.30 -15.82 9.37
N HIS A 64 3.26 -15.33 10.14
CA HIS A 64 4.69 -15.55 9.90
C HIS A 64 5.35 -15.97 11.22
N ASN A 65 6.12 -17.06 11.25
CA ASN A 65 6.70 -17.60 12.47
C ASN A 65 8.22 -17.32 12.53
N GLY A 66 8.76 -17.16 13.75
CA GLY A 66 10.20 -17.13 14.00
C GLY A 66 10.86 -15.74 13.91
N ASP A 67 10.08 -14.69 13.75
CA ASP A 67 10.54 -13.31 13.59
C ASP A 67 9.82 -12.33 14.52
N ASP A 68 9.27 -12.85 15.61
CA ASP A 68 8.58 -12.08 16.63
C ASP A 68 9.55 -11.09 17.33
N ILE A 69 9.07 -9.87 17.53
CA ILE A 69 9.72 -8.82 18.31
C ILE A 69 9.18 -8.85 19.74
N THR A 70 7.84 -8.79 19.86
CA THR A 70 7.13 -8.74 21.13
C THR A 70 5.68 -9.22 20.95
N ASN A 71 5.00 -9.48 22.06
CA ASN A 71 3.56 -9.76 22.07
C ASN A 71 2.82 -8.69 22.87
N SER A 72 1.97 -7.93 22.18
CA SER A 72 1.16 -6.86 22.77
C SER A 72 -0.23 -7.34 23.26
N GLY A 73 -0.51 -8.64 23.15
CA GLY A 73 -1.73 -9.30 23.65
C GLY A 73 -2.99 -9.13 22.81
N SER A 74 -2.99 -8.22 21.83
CA SER A 74 -4.10 -8.02 20.90
C SER A 74 -3.65 -7.37 19.60
N ALA A 75 -4.47 -7.52 18.54
CA ALA A 75 -4.27 -6.84 17.27
C ALA A 75 -4.17 -5.30 17.42
N VAL A 76 -5.03 -4.69 18.24
CA VAL A 76 -5.07 -3.23 18.45
C VAL A 76 -3.79 -2.72 19.11
N ALA A 77 -3.33 -3.41 20.16
CA ALA A 77 -2.10 -3.04 20.84
C ALA A 77 -0.87 -3.27 19.95
N ALA A 78 -0.85 -4.37 19.20
CA ALA A 78 0.23 -4.68 18.26
C ALA A 78 0.30 -3.69 17.11
N ALA A 79 -0.83 -3.20 16.59
CA ALA A 79 -0.86 -2.14 15.58
C ALA A 79 -0.19 -0.87 16.09
N LYS A 80 -0.51 -0.46 17.32
CA LYS A 80 0.08 0.72 17.96
C LYS A 80 1.59 0.56 18.17
N GLU A 81 2.02 -0.62 18.64
CA GLU A 81 3.43 -0.91 18.88
C GLU A 81 4.22 -1.01 17.57
N CYS A 82 3.68 -1.70 16.57
CA CYS A 82 4.30 -1.83 15.26
C CYS A 82 4.47 -0.49 14.55
N SER A 83 3.53 0.45 14.74
CA SER A 83 3.65 1.81 14.18
C SER A 83 4.83 2.57 14.79
N ARG A 84 5.16 2.31 16.07
CA ARG A 84 6.23 2.98 16.81
C ARG A 84 7.61 2.38 16.55
N LEU A 85 7.68 1.12 16.15
CA LEU A 85 8.92 0.39 15.90
C LEU A 85 9.34 0.48 14.41
N PRO A 86 10.50 1.08 14.09
CA PRO A 86 10.97 1.17 12.70
C PRO A 86 11.31 -0.19 12.08
N GLU A 87 11.71 -1.15 12.92
CA GLU A 87 12.01 -2.53 12.52
C GLU A 87 10.75 -3.40 12.33
N CYS A 88 9.58 -2.94 12.80
CA CYS A 88 8.35 -3.68 12.62
C CYS A 88 7.88 -3.63 11.16
N LYS A 89 7.60 -4.79 10.60
CA LYS A 89 7.04 -4.95 9.25
C LYS A 89 5.59 -5.42 9.27
N GLY A 90 5.12 -5.96 10.38
CA GLY A 90 3.73 -6.38 10.53
C GLY A 90 3.39 -6.94 11.90
N PHE A 91 2.16 -7.38 12.07
CA PHE A 91 1.71 -8.07 13.28
C PHE A 91 0.58 -9.05 12.94
N ASN A 92 0.23 -9.94 13.86
CA ASN A 92 -0.93 -10.82 13.69
C ASN A 92 -2.05 -10.50 14.70
N SER A 93 -3.25 -11.06 14.49
CA SER A 93 -4.42 -10.77 15.32
C SER A 93 -4.29 -11.24 16.77
N ASN A 94 -3.33 -12.10 17.08
CA ASN A 94 -3.02 -12.55 18.44
C ASN A 94 -2.09 -11.57 19.18
N GLY A 95 -1.65 -10.50 18.53
CA GLY A 95 -0.84 -9.45 19.14
C GLY A 95 0.68 -9.60 18.97
N TRP A 96 1.14 -10.59 18.20
CA TRP A 96 2.56 -10.76 17.91
C TRP A 96 3.02 -9.74 16.87
N VAL A 97 4.00 -8.92 17.23
CA VAL A 97 4.64 -7.90 16.40
C VAL A 97 5.87 -8.51 15.73
N LYS A 98 6.11 -8.25 14.44
CA LYS A 98 7.03 -9.03 13.61
C LYS A 98 8.04 -8.20 12.82
N ARG A 99 9.26 -8.70 12.67
CA ARG A 99 10.35 -8.09 11.86
C ARG A 99 10.21 -8.36 10.37
N ILE A 100 9.49 -9.40 9.97
CA ILE A 100 9.31 -9.82 8.58
C ILE A 100 7.81 -9.93 8.33
N ALA A 101 7.36 -9.42 7.18
CA ALA A 101 5.96 -9.46 6.78
C ALA A 101 5.72 -10.20 5.47
N VAL A 102 6.80 -10.70 4.84
CA VAL A 102 6.74 -11.41 3.56
C VAL A 102 7.90 -12.40 3.50
N PRO A 103 7.66 -13.66 3.08
CA PRO A 103 6.37 -14.23 2.68
C PRO A 103 5.51 -14.67 3.87
N VAL A 104 4.22 -14.28 3.90
CA VAL A 104 3.28 -14.83 4.89
C VAL A 104 2.93 -16.29 4.58
N ALA A 105 2.83 -17.13 5.60
CA ALA A 105 2.40 -18.51 5.49
C ALA A 105 0.91 -18.63 5.79
N PRO A 106 0.16 -19.52 5.11
CA PRO A 106 -1.20 -19.86 5.50
C PRO A 106 -1.23 -20.37 6.94
N HIS A 107 -2.12 -19.80 7.75
CA HIS A 107 -2.32 -20.21 9.13
C HIS A 107 -3.67 -20.93 9.28
N PRO A 108 -3.73 -22.11 9.93
CA PRO A 108 -4.95 -22.91 9.99
C PRO A 108 -6.06 -22.30 10.85
N SER A 109 -5.72 -21.43 11.81
CA SER A 109 -6.71 -20.68 12.58
C SER A 109 -7.13 -19.40 11.84
N SER A 110 -8.25 -18.79 12.26
CA SER A 110 -8.76 -17.50 11.77
C SER A 110 -7.90 -16.31 12.22
N VAL A 111 -6.58 -16.45 12.14
CA VAL A 111 -5.63 -15.38 12.44
C VAL A 111 -5.50 -14.47 11.23
N CYS A 112 -5.53 -13.17 11.48
CA CYS A 112 -5.24 -12.16 10.47
C CYS A 112 -3.81 -11.70 10.60
N PHE A 113 -3.11 -11.64 9.47
CA PHE A 113 -1.81 -11.00 9.39
C PHE A 113 -1.94 -9.58 8.85
N TYR A 114 -1.19 -8.64 9.41
CA TYR A 114 -1.25 -7.23 9.07
C TYR A 114 0.13 -6.77 8.64
N THR A 115 0.29 -6.50 7.34
CA THR A 115 1.55 -5.99 6.78
C THR A 115 1.54 -4.48 6.82
N LYS A 116 2.59 -3.87 7.38
CA LYS A 116 2.76 -2.42 7.42
C LYS A 116 2.97 -1.90 6.00
N ILE A 117 2.15 -0.94 5.58
CA ILE A 117 2.36 -0.22 4.33
C ILE A 117 3.60 0.64 4.54
N PRO A 118 4.66 0.50 3.71
CA PRO A 118 5.79 1.42 3.80
C PRO A 118 5.26 2.83 3.58
N ASP A 119 5.65 3.75 4.47
CA ASP A 119 5.33 5.16 4.27
C ASP A 119 5.78 5.53 2.85
N PRO A 120 4.95 6.23 2.06
CA PRO A 120 5.45 6.81 0.82
C PRO A 120 6.71 7.60 1.18
N PRO A 121 7.78 7.53 0.36
CA PRO A 121 9.04 8.18 0.69
C PRO A 121 8.74 9.64 1.01
N SER A 122 8.74 9.97 2.30
CA SER A 122 8.40 11.28 2.77
C SER A 122 9.42 12.20 2.13
N SER A 123 8.96 13.11 1.27
CA SER A 123 9.77 14.24 0.83
C SER A 123 10.47 14.80 2.08
N PRO A 124 11.79 15.04 2.04
CA PRO A 124 12.59 15.27 3.24
C PRO A 124 11.90 16.28 4.13
N SER A 125 11.58 15.87 5.37
CA SER A 125 10.95 16.74 6.34
C SER A 125 11.72 18.06 6.39
N PRO A 126 11.02 19.22 6.42
CA PRO A 126 11.70 20.49 6.62
C PRO A 126 12.59 20.39 7.87
N PRO A 127 13.78 21.03 7.86
CA PRO A 127 14.70 20.97 8.97
C PRO A 127 13.99 21.34 10.28
N PRO A 128 14.33 20.69 11.40
CA PRO A 128 13.68 20.93 12.68
C PRO A 128 13.68 22.43 12.95
N THR A 129 12.48 23.01 13.03
CA THR A 129 12.33 24.40 13.47
C THR A 129 12.96 24.49 14.85
N SER A 130 13.94 25.39 14.95
CA SER A 130 14.66 25.74 16.18
C SER A 130 13.69 25.78 17.37
N PRO A 131 14.06 25.21 18.53
CA PRO A 131 13.19 25.19 19.69
C PRO A 131 12.85 26.63 20.10
N SER A 132 11.57 26.98 19.99
CA SER A 132 11.02 28.19 20.60
C SER A 132 11.35 28.15 22.09
N SER A 133 12.00 29.23 22.54
CA SER A 133 12.34 29.52 23.92
C SER A 133 11.20 29.16 24.88
N PRO A 134 11.50 28.59 26.05
CA PRO A 134 10.48 28.26 27.03
C PRO A 134 9.72 29.52 27.47
N PRO A 135 8.40 29.41 27.71
CA PRO A 135 7.63 30.50 28.31
C PRO A 135 8.17 30.81 29.72
N PRO A 136 8.19 32.08 30.13
CA PRO A 136 8.68 32.46 31.45
C PRO A 136 7.86 31.77 32.53
N THR A 137 8.57 31.08 33.42
CA THR A 137 8.02 30.36 34.56
C THR A 137 7.28 31.35 35.47
N GLN A 138 5.98 31.15 35.66
CA GLN A 138 5.22 31.84 36.71
C GLN A 138 5.76 31.40 38.08
N PRO A 139 6.00 32.34 39.01
CA PRO A 139 6.42 32.01 40.35
C PRO A 139 5.27 31.34 41.14
N PRO A 140 5.59 30.44 42.08
CA PRO A 140 4.59 29.72 42.86
C PRO A 140 3.83 30.65 43.83
N PRO A 141 2.57 30.32 44.17
CA PRO A 141 1.81 31.04 45.19
C PRO A 141 2.34 30.70 46.59
N SER A 142 2.89 31.71 47.26
CA SER A 142 3.35 31.63 48.65
C SER A 142 2.16 31.52 49.61
N SER A 143 2.16 30.46 50.44
CA SER A 143 1.28 30.35 51.61
C SER A 143 1.71 31.32 52.73
N PRO A 144 0.81 31.67 53.67
CA PRO A 144 1.01 32.82 54.54
C PRO A 144 1.82 32.47 55.77
N THR A 145 2.83 33.28 56.10
CA THR A 145 3.42 33.28 57.44
C THR A 145 3.76 34.70 57.89
N ARG A 146 2.93 35.15 58.84
CA ARG A 146 3.18 35.97 60.04
C ARG A 146 4.19 37.15 59.99
N PRO A 147 3.82 38.31 60.57
CA PRO A 147 4.62 39.54 60.47
C PRO A 147 5.78 39.57 61.47
N SER A 148 6.91 40.13 61.04
CA SER A 148 7.93 40.73 61.90
C SER A 148 8.65 41.84 61.13
N SER A 149 8.83 42.95 61.84
CA SER A 149 9.19 44.31 61.43
C SER A 149 10.58 44.47 60.75
N PRO A 150 10.87 45.65 60.14
CA PRO A 150 11.93 45.82 59.14
C PRO A 150 13.25 46.36 59.71
N PRO A 151 14.36 46.18 58.97
CA PRO A 151 15.50 47.09 59.01
C PRO A 151 15.75 47.78 57.65
N PRO A 152 16.54 48.87 57.62
CA PRO A 152 16.42 49.93 56.64
C PRO A 152 17.04 49.63 55.28
N THR A 153 16.45 50.31 54.32
CA THR A 153 16.69 50.34 52.88
C THR A 153 18.13 50.72 52.54
N GLN A 154 18.79 49.88 51.73
CA GLN A 154 20.00 50.24 51.01
C GLN A 154 19.63 50.59 49.55
N PRO A 155 20.11 51.70 48.99
CA PRO A 155 19.75 52.10 47.63
C PRO A 155 20.40 51.16 46.60
N PRO A 156 19.67 50.71 45.57
CA PRO A 156 20.24 49.90 44.51
C PRO A 156 21.15 50.75 43.61
N PRO A 157 22.25 50.17 43.09
CA PRO A 157 23.15 50.84 42.17
C PRO A 157 22.50 51.05 40.79
N SER A 158 22.89 52.16 40.18
CA SER A 158 22.43 52.67 38.88
C SER A 158 22.54 51.63 37.75
N SER A 159 21.40 51.34 37.12
CA SER A 159 21.31 50.49 35.93
C SER A 159 22.09 51.08 34.75
N PRO A 160 22.86 50.27 34.00
CA PRO A 160 23.54 50.71 32.79
C PRO A 160 22.54 50.93 31.66
N THR A 161 22.70 52.05 30.96
CA THR A 161 21.90 52.48 29.81
C THR A 161 22.11 51.49 28.66
N ARG A 162 21.05 50.76 28.30
CA ARG A 162 21.08 49.79 27.19
C ARG A 162 21.17 50.54 25.85
N PRO A 163 22.12 50.21 24.97
CA PRO A 163 22.21 50.82 23.65
C PRO A 163 20.96 50.50 22.81
N SER A 164 20.46 51.52 22.12
CA SER A 164 19.34 51.44 21.20
C SER A 164 19.62 50.43 20.09
N SER A 165 18.77 49.41 20.00
CA SER A 165 18.81 48.41 18.93
C SER A 165 18.59 49.07 17.56
N PRO A 166 19.32 48.65 16.51
CA PRO A 166 19.11 49.15 15.16
C PRO A 166 17.72 48.78 14.63
N PRO A 167 17.15 49.60 13.71
CA PRO A 167 15.84 49.35 13.14
C PRO A 167 15.83 48.02 12.35
N PRO A 168 14.72 47.27 12.39
CA PRO A 168 14.61 45.98 11.73
C PRO A 168 14.69 46.15 10.21
N THR A 169 15.69 45.51 9.61
CA THR A 169 15.83 45.41 8.16
C THR A 169 14.65 44.63 7.60
N GLN A 170 13.89 45.26 6.72
CA GLN A 170 12.73 44.66 6.06
C GLN A 170 13.17 43.40 5.29
N PRO A 171 12.51 42.24 5.51
CA PRO A 171 12.88 41.01 4.84
C PRO A 171 12.66 41.15 3.32
N PRO A 172 13.55 40.55 2.51
CA PRO A 172 13.42 40.58 1.06
C PRO A 172 12.10 39.91 0.63
N PRO A 173 11.49 40.36 -0.48
CA PRO A 173 10.25 39.78 -0.98
C PRO A 173 10.44 38.28 -1.22
N SER A 174 9.59 37.47 -0.57
CA SER A 174 9.58 36.02 -0.66
C SER A 174 9.51 35.58 -2.12
N GLN A 175 10.59 34.94 -2.61
CA GLN A 175 10.55 34.27 -3.89
C GLN A 175 9.48 33.16 -3.87
N PRO A 176 8.69 32.99 -4.95
CA PRO A 176 7.75 31.88 -5.04
C PRO A 176 8.52 30.57 -4.91
N PRO A 177 7.98 29.60 -4.15
CA PRO A 177 8.64 28.31 -3.96
C PRO A 177 8.87 27.64 -5.32
N PRO A 178 10.03 26.97 -5.50
CA PRO A 178 10.29 26.23 -6.73
C PRO A 178 9.16 25.21 -6.95
N LEU A 179 8.61 25.20 -8.16
CA LEU A 179 7.63 24.22 -8.58
C LEU A 179 8.28 22.84 -8.50
N PHE A 180 7.95 22.06 -7.47
CA PHE A 180 8.34 20.66 -7.42
C PHE A 180 7.72 19.95 -8.62
N PRO A 181 8.47 19.10 -9.34
CA PRO A 181 7.91 18.29 -10.40
C PRO A 181 6.82 17.39 -9.80
N SER A 182 5.67 17.32 -10.46
CA SER A 182 4.58 16.43 -10.07
C SER A 182 5.11 15.00 -9.87
N PRO A 183 4.66 14.27 -8.84
CA PRO A 183 5.08 12.90 -8.63
C PRO A 183 4.77 12.06 -9.89
N PRO A 184 5.66 11.13 -10.26
CA PRO A 184 5.43 10.27 -11.42
C PRO A 184 4.12 9.49 -11.24
N PRO A 185 3.39 9.23 -12.34
CA PRO A 185 2.15 8.47 -12.28
C PRO A 185 2.38 7.09 -11.65
N PRO A 186 1.37 6.51 -10.98
CA PRO A 186 1.47 5.18 -10.41
C PRO A 186 1.86 4.17 -11.51
N PRO A 187 2.71 3.20 -11.19
CA PRO A 187 3.13 2.21 -12.17
C PRO A 187 1.96 1.37 -12.65
N GLU A 188 1.85 1.26 -13.96
CA GLU A 188 0.79 0.51 -14.63
C GLU A 188 1.30 -0.89 -14.98
N PHE A 189 0.54 -1.92 -14.61
CA PHE A 189 0.85 -3.30 -15.00
C PHE A 189 0.10 -3.64 -16.27
N ALA A 190 0.82 -4.04 -17.32
CA ALA A 190 0.21 -4.66 -18.48
C ALA A 190 0.05 -6.16 -18.22
N CYS A 191 -1.19 -6.65 -18.35
CA CYS A 191 -1.53 -8.05 -18.10
C CYS A 191 -1.89 -8.79 -19.40
N VAL A 192 -1.37 -10.00 -19.55
CA VAL A 192 -1.60 -10.88 -20.69
C VAL A 192 -2.21 -12.20 -20.20
N GLN A 193 -3.33 -12.59 -20.80
CA GLN A 193 -3.98 -13.86 -20.51
C GLN A 193 -3.23 -15.05 -21.11
N ASN A 194 -3.51 -16.23 -20.58
CA ASN A 194 -2.97 -17.51 -21.03
C ASN A 194 -1.43 -17.54 -21.11
N THR A 195 -0.77 -16.77 -20.26
CA THR A 195 0.68 -16.56 -20.30
C THR A 195 1.26 -16.66 -18.90
N SER A 196 2.36 -17.39 -18.74
CA SER A 196 3.21 -17.30 -17.55
C SER A 196 4.50 -16.56 -17.87
N LEU A 197 5.14 -16.05 -16.81
CA LEU A 197 6.47 -15.49 -16.90
C LEU A 197 7.50 -16.57 -16.58
N SER A 198 8.64 -16.52 -17.25
CA SER A 198 9.84 -17.28 -16.89
C SER A 198 10.94 -16.31 -16.49
N GLY A 199 11.81 -16.73 -15.57
CA GLY A 199 12.86 -15.88 -15.02
C GLY A 199 13.15 -16.22 -13.56
N VAL A 200 13.68 -15.25 -12.81
CA VAL A 200 14.00 -15.44 -11.39
C VAL A 200 12.74 -15.22 -10.55
N GLN A 201 12.27 -16.26 -9.86
CA GLN A 201 11.14 -16.18 -8.95
C GLN A 201 11.58 -15.54 -7.62
N LEU A 202 10.85 -14.53 -7.15
CA LEU A 202 11.05 -13.94 -5.81
C LEU A 202 10.25 -14.69 -4.75
N ALA A 203 8.96 -14.90 -5.00
CA ALA A 203 8.06 -15.46 -4.02
C ALA A 203 6.93 -16.23 -4.70
N LYS A 204 6.35 -17.17 -3.95
CA LYS A 204 5.19 -17.95 -4.36
C LYS A 204 4.28 -18.14 -3.15
N PHE A 205 3.00 -17.82 -3.31
CA PHE A 205 2.02 -18.01 -2.23
C PHE A 205 0.64 -18.34 -2.79
N LYS A 206 -0.16 -18.98 -1.94
CA LYS A 206 -1.53 -19.38 -2.27
C LYS A 206 -2.50 -18.30 -1.76
N LEU A 207 -3.37 -17.85 -2.65
CA LEU A 207 -4.43 -16.90 -2.39
C LEU A 207 -5.71 -17.62 -1.94
N GLY A 208 -6.64 -16.84 -1.38
CA GLY A 208 -7.95 -17.34 -0.93
C GLY A 208 -8.82 -17.80 -2.10
N TYR A 209 -9.31 -19.04 -2.04
CA TYR A 209 -10.18 -19.65 -3.07
C TYR A 209 -11.55 -18.97 -3.21
N LYS A 210 -11.96 -18.16 -2.21
CA LYS A 210 -13.24 -17.46 -2.20
C LYS A 210 -13.22 -16.16 -3.01
N ASN A 211 -12.04 -15.67 -3.37
CA ASN A 211 -11.89 -14.43 -4.10
C ASN A 211 -12.03 -14.71 -5.61
N GLY A 212 -12.74 -13.84 -6.31
CA GLY A 212 -12.79 -13.87 -7.78
C GLY A 212 -11.39 -13.68 -8.39
N THR A 213 -11.23 -14.10 -9.64
CA THR A 213 -9.96 -13.97 -10.39
C THR A 213 -9.40 -12.55 -10.33
N ASP A 214 -10.23 -11.54 -10.58
CA ASP A 214 -9.79 -10.13 -10.58
C ASP A 214 -9.30 -9.67 -9.21
N ALA A 215 -9.98 -10.08 -8.14
CA ALA A 215 -9.58 -9.77 -6.77
C ALA A 215 -8.23 -10.42 -6.42
N ASN A 216 -7.98 -11.64 -6.91
CA ASN A 216 -6.71 -12.33 -6.73
C ASN A 216 -5.57 -11.69 -7.55
N ILE A 217 -5.86 -11.23 -8.76
CA ILE A 217 -4.89 -10.47 -9.57
C ILE A 217 -4.54 -9.15 -8.89
N ALA A 218 -5.54 -8.41 -8.39
CA ALA A 218 -5.31 -7.18 -7.64
C ALA A 218 -4.45 -7.44 -6.38
N THR A 219 -4.70 -8.55 -5.70
CA THR A 219 -3.90 -8.98 -4.54
C THR A 219 -2.45 -9.27 -4.96
N CYS A 220 -2.23 -10.04 -6.03
CA CYS A 220 -0.89 -10.27 -6.58
C CYS A 220 -0.16 -8.97 -6.94
N ARG A 221 -0.88 -8.02 -7.55
CA ARG A 221 -0.36 -6.70 -7.91
C ARG A 221 0.14 -5.96 -6.66
N SER A 222 -0.67 -5.88 -5.62
CA SER A 222 -0.30 -5.22 -4.36
C SER A 222 0.96 -5.84 -3.75
N TYR A 223 1.08 -7.18 -3.75
CA TYR A 223 2.29 -7.85 -3.28
C TYR A 223 3.52 -7.55 -4.14
N CYS A 224 3.37 -7.49 -5.47
CA CYS A 224 4.48 -7.14 -6.33
C CYS A 224 4.95 -5.70 -6.07
N VAL A 225 4.02 -4.74 -5.97
CA VAL A 225 4.34 -3.33 -5.67
C VAL A 225 5.04 -3.18 -4.31
N SER A 226 4.64 -3.95 -3.30
CA SER A 226 5.24 -3.89 -1.97
C SER A 226 6.54 -4.70 -1.82
N THR A 227 6.91 -5.52 -2.82
CA THR A 227 8.10 -6.37 -2.78
C THR A 227 9.25 -5.70 -3.54
N PRO A 228 10.30 -5.23 -2.85
CA PRO A 228 11.48 -4.67 -3.51
C PRO A 228 12.07 -5.64 -4.54
N GLY A 229 12.30 -5.15 -5.75
CA GLY A 229 12.85 -5.95 -6.86
C GLY A 229 11.82 -6.72 -7.67
N CYS A 230 10.52 -6.68 -7.35
CA CYS A 230 9.50 -7.30 -8.19
C CYS A 230 9.38 -6.54 -9.53
N LYS A 231 9.50 -7.29 -10.64
CA LYS A 231 9.36 -6.80 -12.02
C LYS A 231 8.06 -7.25 -12.69
N GLY A 232 7.37 -8.20 -12.07
CA GLY A 232 6.11 -8.71 -12.55
C GLY A 232 5.64 -9.89 -11.71
N PHE A 233 4.45 -10.37 -12.02
CA PHE A 233 3.90 -11.56 -11.40
C PHE A 233 3.09 -12.35 -12.42
N TYR A 234 2.81 -13.61 -12.12
CA TYR A 234 1.73 -14.31 -12.80
C TYR A 234 0.87 -15.08 -11.80
N TYR A 235 -0.42 -15.15 -12.12
CA TYR A 235 -1.45 -15.79 -11.34
C TYR A 235 -1.97 -17.02 -12.08
N LYS A 236 -2.09 -18.15 -11.38
CA LYS A 236 -2.76 -19.36 -11.89
C LYS A 236 -4.15 -19.49 -11.26
N SER A 237 -5.13 -19.98 -12.02
CA SER A 237 -6.49 -20.28 -11.52
C SER A 237 -6.53 -21.25 -10.34
N THR A 238 -5.46 -21.98 -10.06
CA THR A 238 -5.26 -22.76 -8.83
C THR A 238 -5.01 -21.88 -7.59
N PHE A 239 -5.30 -20.58 -7.68
CA PHE A 239 -5.12 -19.58 -6.64
C PHE A 239 -3.66 -19.41 -6.22
N ILE A 240 -2.71 -19.49 -7.15
CA ILE A 240 -1.29 -19.32 -6.82
C ILE A 240 -0.75 -18.09 -7.51
N CYS A 241 -0.15 -17.21 -6.71
CA CYS A 241 0.58 -16.04 -7.16
C CYS A 241 2.08 -16.33 -7.18
N TYR A 242 2.76 -15.92 -8.24
CA TYR A 242 4.21 -15.99 -8.39
C TYR A 242 4.75 -14.59 -8.65
N LEU A 243 5.62 -14.08 -7.78
CA LEU A 243 6.32 -12.82 -7.97
C LEU A 243 7.66 -13.08 -8.63
N MET A 244 8.06 -12.22 -9.57
CA MET A 244 9.25 -12.38 -10.40
C MET A 244 10.21 -11.21 -10.18
N ALA A 245 11.49 -11.51 -9.94
CA ALA A 245 12.59 -10.54 -9.85
C ALA A 245 13.09 -10.12 -11.23
N SER A 246 12.95 -11.02 -12.20
CA SER A 246 13.28 -10.80 -13.59
C SER A 246 12.33 -11.59 -14.48
N VAL A 247 12.06 -11.04 -15.66
CA VAL A 247 11.25 -11.68 -16.70
C VAL A 247 12.16 -11.86 -17.90
N LEU A 248 12.48 -13.11 -18.21
CA LEU A 248 13.37 -13.47 -19.32
C LEU A 248 12.60 -13.85 -20.57
N ASP A 249 11.48 -14.56 -20.39
CA ASP A 249 10.65 -15.02 -21.51
C ASP A 249 9.21 -15.28 -21.06
N TYR A 250 8.30 -15.38 -22.03
CA TYR A 250 6.88 -15.65 -21.87
C TYR A 250 6.56 -17.06 -22.33
N LYS A 251 5.81 -17.79 -21.52
CA LYS A 251 5.33 -19.12 -21.90
C LYS A 251 3.81 -19.09 -22.02
N GLN A 252 3.29 -19.33 -23.22
CA GLN A 252 1.86 -19.52 -23.41
C GLN A 252 1.40 -20.87 -22.85
N TYR A 253 0.22 -20.85 -22.23
CA TYR A 253 -0.46 -22.01 -21.68
C TYR A 253 -1.87 -22.10 -22.26
N GLY A 254 -2.39 -23.32 -22.36
CA GLY A 254 -3.69 -23.59 -22.96
C GLY A 254 -4.84 -22.79 -22.34
N THR A 255 -4.83 -22.56 -21.02
CA THR A 255 -5.78 -21.68 -20.33
C THR A 255 -5.31 -21.31 -18.91
N SER A 256 -5.91 -20.27 -18.34
CA SER A 256 -5.99 -20.03 -16.88
C SER A 256 -4.71 -19.56 -16.17
N VAL A 257 -3.82 -18.90 -16.89
CA VAL A 257 -2.68 -18.16 -16.32
C VAL A 257 -2.74 -16.72 -16.78
N ILE A 258 -2.55 -15.76 -15.88
CA ILE A 258 -2.52 -14.33 -16.22
C ILE A 258 -1.18 -13.80 -15.74
N ALA A 259 -0.37 -13.28 -16.66
CA ALA A 259 0.91 -12.66 -16.37
C ALA A 259 0.76 -11.14 -16.42
N CYS A 260 1.37 -10.44 -15.48
CA CYS A 260 1.37 -8.98 -15.41
C CYS A 260 2.80 -8.48 -15.18
N ILE A 261 3.25 -7.55 -16.01
CA ILE A 261 4.60 -6.99 -15.96
C ILE A 261 4.55 -5.49 -15.67
N TYR A 262 5.56 -5.03 -14.94
CA TYR A 262 5.75 -3.61 -14.62
C TYR A 262 6.34 -2.92 -15.85
N HIS A 263 5.65 -1.90 -16.37
CA HIS A 263 6.15 -1.02 -17.43
C HIS A 263 6.78 0.25 -16.86
#